data_AF-A0A6L4AX05-F1
#
_entry.id   AF-A0A6L4AX05-F1
#
_cell.length_a   1.000
_cell.length_b   1.000
_cell.length_c   1.000
_cell.angle_alpha   90.00
_cell.angle_beta   90.00
_cell.angle_gamma   90.00
#
_symmetry.space_group_name_H-M   'P 1'
#
loop_
_entity.id
_entity.type
_entity.pdbx_description
1 polymer ?
#
loop_
_entity_poly.entity_id
_entity_poly.type
_entity_poly.pdbx_seq_one_letter_code
_entity_poly.pdbx_strand_id
1 'polypeptide(L)' 'FLLFAKRASVKYGIPARDILVELGRRGMVGGQEDMIEDTAITMARERGLIQA' A
#
# COMPACT_ATOMS: atom_id res chain seq x y z
N PHE A 1 -5.74 -5.27 -7.98
CA PHE A 1 -4.63 -4.43 -7.45
C PHE A 1 -4.98 -2.93 -7.39
N LEU A 2 -5.21 -2.24 -8.52
CA LEU A 2 -5.46 -0.77 -8.51
C LEU A 2 -6.61 -0.32 -7.60
N LEU A 3 -7.77 -1.00 -7.63
CA LEU A 3 -8.90 -0.65 -6.77
C LEU A 3 -8.58 -0.78 -5.28
N PHE A 4 -7.87 -1.85 -4.90
CA PHE A 4 -7.42 -2.08 -3.52
C PHE A 4 -6.40 -1.03 -3.09
N ALA A 5 -5.43 -0.72 -3.95
CA ALA A 5 -4.46 0.34 -3.68
C ALA A 5 -5.12 1.72 -3.52
N LYS A 6 -6.18 2.02 -4.28
CA LYS A 6 -6.99 3.25 -4.09
C LYS A 6 -7.73 3.25 -2.74
N ARG A 7 -8.28 2.11 -2.30
CA ARG A 7 -8.93 2.00 -0.99
C ARG A 7 -7.93 2.19 0.15
N ALA A 8 -6.79 1.51 0.09
CA ALA A 8 -5.71 1.66 1.05
C ALA A 8 -5.16 3.10 1.06
N SER A 9 -5.08 3.74 -0.11
CA SER A 9 -4.68 5.14 -0.24
C SER A 9 -5.57 6.09 0.54
N VAL A 10 -6.89 5.94 0.43
CA VAL A 10 -7.86 6.74 1.20
C VAL A 10 -7.74 6.46 2.71
N LYS A 11 -7.50 5.20 3.10
CA LYS A 11 -7.44 4.78 4.50
C LYS A 11 -6.16 5.24 5.22
N TYR A 12 -5.02 5.20 4.54
CA TYR A 12 -3.70 5.40 5.16
C TYR A 12 -2.97 6.66 4.69
N GLY A 13 -3.57 7.45 3.81
CA GLY A 13 -2.97 8.70 3.30
C GLY A 13 -1.77 8.49 2.37
N ILE A 14 -1.55 7.27 1.90
CA ILE A 14 -0.45 6.96 0.97
C ILE A 14 -0.95 7.05 -0.47
N PRO A 15 -0.26 7.73 -1.40
CA PRO A 15 -0.65 7.73 -2.80
C PRO A 15 -0.72 6.30 -3.38
N ALA A 16 -1.84 5.95 -4.01
CA ALA A 16 -2.04 4.62 -4.60
C ALA A 16 -0.93 4.22 -5.59
N ARG A 17 -0.35 5.18 -6.30
CA ARG A 17 0.81 4.98 -7.18
C ARG A 17 2.00 4.41 -6.41
N ASP A 18 2.32 4.98 -5.25
CA ASP A 18 3.51 4.59 -4.49
C ASP A 18 3.34 3.15 -3.95
N ILE A 19 2.12 2.80 -3.52
CA ILE A 19 1.77 1.42 -3.12
C ILE A 19 2.01 0.45 -4.29
N LEU A 20 1.50 0.76 -5.48
CA LEU A 20 1.64 -0.11 -6.65
C LEU A 20 3.09 -0.25 -7.12
N VAL A 21 3.88 0.82 -7.06
CA VAL A 21 5.32 0.79 -7.38
C VAL A 21 6.06 -0.10 -6.40
N GLU A 22 5.77 0.00 -5.10
CA GLU A 22 6.43 -0.83 -4.09
C GLU A 22 6.05 -2.31 -4.24
N LEU A 23 4.79 -2.63 -4.53
CA LEU A 23 4.36 -4.01 -4.81
C LEU A 23 5.05 -4.58 -6.05
N GLY A 24 5.23 -3.77 -7.10
CA GLY A 24 6.00 -4.15 -8.28
C GLY A 24 7.48 -4.40 -7.95
N ARG A 25 8.09 -3.55 -7.11
CA ARG A 25 9.47 -3.73 -6.63
C ARG A 25 9.63 -5.03 -5.82
N ARG A 26 8.59 -5.43 -5.08
CA ARG A 26 8.55 -6.69 -4.32
C ARG A 26 8.21 -7.92 -5.17
N GLY A 27 7.91 -7.75 -6.46
CA GLY A 27 7.58 -8.86 -7.36
C GLY A 27 6.25 -9.56 -7.04
N MET A 28 5.28 -8.82 -6.48
CA MET A 28 3.98 -9.38 -6.12
C MET A 28 3.19 -9.80 -7.36
N VAL A 29 2.48 -10.93 -7.25
CA VAL A 29 1.64 -11.51 -8.30
C VAL A 29 0.17 -11.43 -7.95
N GLY A 30 -0.73 -11.60 -8.93
CA GLY A 30 -2.18 -11.61 -8.69
C GLY A 30 -2.58 -12.66 -7.65
N GLY A 31 -3.54 -12.33 -6.78
CA GLY A 31 -3.93 -13.18 -5.64
C GLY A 31 -3.30 -12.79 -4.30
N GLN A 32 -2.37 -11.82 -4.29
CA GLN A 32 -1.71 -11.28 -3.09
C GLN A 32 -2.24 -9.89 -2.70
N GLU A 33 -3.55 -9.67 -2.86
CA GLU A 33 -4.19 -8.38 -2.59
C GLU A 33 -4.12 -7.93 -1.12
N ASP A 34 -3.93 -8.87 -0.19
CA ASP A 34 -3.69 -8.62 1.24
C ASP A 34 -2.41 -7.80 1.48
N MET A 35 -1.35 -8.07 0.72
CA MET A 35 -0.07 -7.38 0.81
C MET A 35 -0.15 -5.88 0.50
N ILE A 36 -1.20 -5.45 -0.18
CA ILE A 36 -1.47 -4.03 -0.50
C ILE A 36 -1.72 -3.24 0.79
N GLU A 37 -2.49 -3.82 1.70
CA GLU A 37 -2.86 -3.19 2.97
C GLU A 37 -1.64 -3.11 3.89
N ASP A 38 -0.90 -4.20 4.02
CA ASP A 38 0.36 -4.25 4.79
C ASP A 38 1.38 -3.24 4.28
N THR A 39 1.57 -3.18 2.95
CA THR A 39 2.48 -2.21 2.32
C THR A 39 2.05 -0.77 2.64
N ALA A 40 0.75 -0.46 2.58
CA ALA A 40 0.25 0.86 2.92
C ALA A 40 0.45 1.22 4.40
N ILE A 41 0.24 0.27 5.32
CA ILE A 41 0.49 0.44 6.76
C ILE A 41 1.97 0.73 7.02
N THR A 42 2.88 -0.06 6.43
CA THR A 42 4.33 0.15 6.56
C THR A 42 4.72 1.54 6.08
N MET A 43 4.30 1.92 4.87
CA MET A 43 4.62 3.23 4.30
C MET A 43 4.03 4.39 5.11
N ALA A 44 2.82 4.20 5.67
CA ALA A 44 2.18 5.21 6.53
C ALA A 44 2.93 5.40 7.85
N ARG A 45 3.43 4.31 8.46
CA ARG A 45 4.29 4.38 9.65
C ARG A 45 5.61 5.08 9.35
N GLU A 46 6.27 4.73 8.25
CA GLU A 46 7.53 5.35 7.82
C GLU A 46 7.37 6.86 7.56
N ARG A 47 6.20 7.30 7.10
CA ARG A 47 5.87 8.71 6.86
C ARG A 47 5.27 9.43 8.09
N GLY A 48 5.11 8.76 9.22
CA GLY A 48 4.50 9.31 10.43
C GLY A 48 3.02 9.68 10.28
N LEU A 49 2.32 9.09 9.30
CA LEU A 49 0.90 9.34 9.04
C LEU A 49 -0.02 8.58 10.01
N ILE A 50 0.47 7.47 10.57
CA ILE A 50 -0.22 6.69 11.60
C ILE A 50 0.73 6.39 12.75
N GLN A 51 0.23 6.36 13.98
CA GLN A 51 1.01 5.95 15.16
C GLN A 51 1.22 4.43 15.17
N ALA A 52 2.31 4.00 15.81
CA ALA A 52 2.74 2.61 15.91
C ALA A 52 1.71 1.74 16.65
#